data_AF-A0A368GL59-F1
#
_entry.id   AF-A0A368GL59-F1
#
_cell.length_a   1.000
_cell.length_b   1.000
_cell.length_c   1.000
_cell.angle_alpha   90.00
_cell.angle_beta   90.00
_cell.angle_gamma   90.00
#
_symmetry.space_group_name_H-M   'P 1'
#
loop_
_entity.id
_entity.type
_entity.pdbx_description
1 polymer ?
#
loop_
_entity_poly.entity_id
_entity_poly.type
_entity_poly.pdbx_seq_one_letter_code
_entity_poly.pdbx_strand_id
1 'polypeptide(L)'
;MLLAAAVSDETTTDPEDHVTMLRDPLRLSLYTFTIAMISHALTLEFLQQIKSKNDWNFLRAVTEVEKVNSDSLTKLRGLVKFNEKLEDAMHSYTQLCITESDYHSLQCQASFHCCALKPIERIIQLYSLDSYDPETLQSTERPRTDTSPLPAVEFLVCPSCANTAQLYHRCYHMKYHLLKKCEDKLEVIGTQHPEYSPEKTVEAARKCRVWLNKVLSDYMDIWKKIQNFDH
;
A
#
# COMPACT_ATOMS: atom_id res chain seq x y z
N MET A 1 38.67 3.27 3.04
CA MET A 1 38.91 2.17 2.09
C MET A 1 38.22 0.93 2.66
N LEU A 2 37.30 0.34 1.90
CA LEU A 2 36.58 -0.93 2.13
C LEU A 2 35.53 -0.97 3.27
N LEU A 3 34.33 -0.47 2.96
CA LEU A 3 33.09 -1.13 3.38
C LEU A 3 32.56 -1.87 2.16
N ALA A 4 32.95 -3.14 2.03
CA ALA A 4 32.28 -4.07 1.14
C ALA A 4 30.93 -4.40 1.77
N ALA A 5 29.90 -3.62 1.41
CA ALA A 5 28.52 -3.95 1.72
C ALA A 5 28.15 -5.22 0.95
N ALA A 6 27.55 -6.17 1.66
CA ALA A 6 27.16 -7.48 1.18
C ALA A 6 26.42 -7.40 -0.16
N VAL A 7 27.04 -7.98 -1.18
CA VAL A 7 26.41 -8.33 -2.44
C VAL A 7 25.57 -9.57 -2.17
N SER A 8 24.28 -9.40 -1.93
CA SER A 8 23.33 -10.49 -2.16
C SER A 8 22.90 -10.40 -3.62
N ASP A 9 23.42 -11.34 -4.41
CA ASP A 9 22.96 -11.64 -5.75
C ASP A 9 21.48 -12.06 -5.69
N GLU A 10 20.55 -11.10 -5.88
CA GLU A 10 19.09 -11.32 -5.84
C GLU A 10 18.57 -12.03 -7.11
N THR A 11 19.39 -12.81 -7.82
CA THR A 11 19.01 -13.38 -9.12
C THR A 11 18.65 -14.87 -9.12
N THR A 12 18.89 -15.62 -8.04
CA THR A 12 18.59 -17.07 -8.03
C THR A 12 17.37 -17.42 -7.19
N THR A 13 16.18 -17.27 -7.77
CA THR A 13 15.00 -18.03 -7.36
C THR A 13 14.73 -19.11 -8.41
N ASP A 14 14.61 -20.35 -7.96
CA ASP A 14 14.36 -21.54 -8.78
C ASP A 14 13.13 -21.30 -9.70
N PRO A 15 13.19 -21.59 -11.01
CA PRO A 15 12.01 -21.57 -11.87
C PRO A 15 10.81 -22.38 -11.32
N GLU A 16 11.05 -23.42 -10.51
CA GLU A 16 10.01 -24.23 -9.89
C GLU A 16 9.24 -23.48 -8.77
N ASP A 17 9.90 -22.57 -8.06
CA ASP A 17 9.28 -21.68 -7.06
C ASP A 17 8.36 -20.64 -7.72
N HIS A 18 8.71 -20.15 -8.91
CA HIS A 18 7.85 -19.21 -9.65
C HIS A 18 6.55 -19.87 -10.14
N VAL A 19 6.62 -21.15 -10.54
CA VAL A 19 5.47 -21.93 -11.01
C VAL A 19 4.55 -22.33 -9.85
N THR A 20 5.10 -22.68 -8.69
CA THR A 20 4.30 -22.96 -7.50
C THR A 20 3.68 -21.69 -6.91
N MET A 21 4.39 -20.56 -6.97
CA MET A 21 3.90 -19.27 -6.50
C MET A 21 2.62 -18.79 -7.20
N LEU A 22 2.50 -19.01 -8.51
CA LEU A 22 1.38 -18.52 -9.31
C LEU A 22 0.18 -19.48 -9.36
N ARG A 23 0.16 -20.52 -8.52
CA ARG A 23 -0.99 -21.45 -8.42
C ARG A 23 -2.19 -20.84 -7.71
N ASP A 24 -1.96 -19.87 -6.82
CA ASP A 24 -3.03 -19.10 -6.18
C ASP A 24 -3.58 -18.06 -7.18
N PRO A 25 -4.87 -18.14 -7.57
CA PRO A 25 -5.46 -17.21 -8.53
C PRO A 25 -5.35 -15.75 -8.10
N LEU A 26 -5.55 -15.45 -6.81
CA LEU A 26 -5.47 -14.08 -6.32
C LEU A 26 -4.03 -13.56 -6.40
N ARG A 27 -3.06 -14.42 -6.07
CA ARG A 27 -1.64 -14.06 -6.18
C ARG A 27 -1.22 -13.81 -7.63
N LEU A 28 -1.74 -14.59 -8.57
CA LEU A 28 -1.53 -14.37 -10.02
C LEU A 28 -2.17 -13.06 -10.50
N SER A 29 -3.38 -12.74 -10.01
CA SER A 29 -4.04 -11.47 -10.30
C SER A 29 -3.25 -10.29 -9.74
N LEU A 30 -2.76 -10.38 -8.49
CA LEU A 30 -1.89 -9.35 -7.91
C LEU A 30 -0.55 -9.21 -8.66
N TYR A 31 0.04 -10.32 -9.11
CA TYR A 31 1.24 -10.30 -9.97
C TYR A 31 0.98 -9.55 -11.27
N THR A 32 -0.08 -9.91 -12.00
CA THR A 32 -0.47 -9.26 -13.26
C THR A 32 -0.70 -7.76 -13.06
N PHE A 33 -1.40 -7.40 -11.98
CA PHE A 33 -1.63 -6.01 -11.62
C PHE A 33 -0.32 -5.27 -11.31
N THR A 34 0.59 -5.88 -10.55
CA THR A 34 1.90 -5.30 -10.21
C THR A 34 2.76 -5.07 -11.45
N ILE A 35 2.79 -6.01 -12.39
CA ILE A 35 3.52 -5.84 -13.66
C ILE A 35 2.98 -4.65 -14.46
N ALA A 36 1.66 -4.46 -14.50
CA ALA A 36 1.07 -3.28 -15.12
C ALA A 36 1.45 -1.99 -14.37
N MET A 37 1.45 -2.01 -13.04
CA MET A 37 1.85 -0.88 -12.19
C MET A 37 3.31 -0.45 -12.39
N ILE A 38 4.24 -1.39 -12.59
CA ILE A 38 5.64 -1.07 -12.92
C ILE A 38 5.72 -0.26 -14.23
N SER A 39 4.91 -0.64 -15.21
CA SER A 39 4.85 0.04 -16.51
C SER A 39 4.22 1.42 -16.39
N HIS A 40 3.22 1.53 -15.52
CA HIS A 40 2.54 2.77 -15.21
C HIS A 40 3.41 3.76 -14.44
N ALA A 41 4.29 3.27 -13.56
CA ALA A 41 5.29 4.08 -12.88
C ALA A 41 6.25 4.79 -13.86
N LEU A 42 6.47 4.21 -15.05
CA LEU A 42 7.21 4.88 -16.12
C LEU A 42 6.33 5.84 -16.93
N THR A 43 5.11 5.44 -17.26
CA THR A 43 4.17 6.28 -18.03
C THR A 43 2.78 6.28 -17.37
N LEU A 44 2.39 7.42 -16.79
CA LEU A 44 1.13 7.61 -16.06
C LEU A 44 -0.14 7.51 -16.92
N GLU A 45 -0.02 7.09 -18.18
CA GLU A 45 -1.12 6.79 -19.11
C GLU A 45 -1.28 5.29 -19.39
N PHE A 46 -0.34 4.45 -18.94
CA PHE A 46 -0.29 3.04 -19.28
C PHE A 46 -1.56 2.28 -18.89
N LEU A 47 -2.11 2.51 -17.69
CA LEU A 47 -3.33 1.83 -17.24
C LEU A 47 -4.53 2.21 -18.11
N GLN A 48 -4.62 3.47 -18.52
CA GLN A 48 -5.67 3.98 -19.39
C GLN A 48 -5.55 3.36 -20.79
N GLN A 49 -4.33 3.21 -21.30
CA GLN A 49 -4.07 2.53 -22.57
C GLN A 49 -4.40 1.03 -22.54
N ILE A 50 -4.13 0.34 -21.43
CA ILE A 50 -4.53 -1.07 -21.30
C ILE A 50 -6.05 -1.20 -21.21
N LYS A 51 -6.71 -0.34 -20.42
CA LYS A 51 -8.17 -0.31 -20.33
C LYS A 51 -8.82 -0.06 -21.69
N SER A 52 -8.31 0.90 -22.48
CA SER A 52 -8.85 1.20 -23.81
C SER A 52 -8.62 0.07 -24.83
N LYS A 53 -7.53 -0.70 -24.68
CA LYS A 53 -7.25 -1.90 -25.48
C LYS A 53 -8.10 -3.11 -25.07
N ASN A 54 -8.87 -3.01 -24.00
CA ASN A 54 -9.72 -4.08 -23.46
C ASN A 54 -8.94 -5.38 -23.21
N ASP A 55 -7.76 -5.27 -22.58
CA ASP A 55 -6.97 -6.43 -22.18
C ASP A 55 -7.69 -7.19 -21.05
N TRP A 56 -8.37 -8.27 -21.43
CA TRP A 56 -9.17 -9.08 -20.53
C TRP A 56 -8.39 -9.69 -19.37
N ASN A 57 -7.11 -10.03 -19.57
CA ASN A 57 -6.29 -10.63 -18.52
C ASN A 57 -6.00 -9.60 -17.43
N PHE A 58 -5.63 -8.39 -17.84
CA PHE A 58 -5.41 -7.28 -16.91
C PHE A 58 -6.71 -6.86 -16.22
N LEU A 59 -7.81 -6.66 -16.98
CA LEU A 59 -9.08 -6.21 -16.41
C LEU A 59 -9.62 -7.19 -15.37
N ARG A 60 -9.49 -8.50 -15.63
CA ARG A 60 -9.84 -9.54 -14.66
C ARG A 60 -8.97 -9.45 -13.41
N ALA A 61 -7.65 -9.32 -13.58
CA ALA A 61 -6.71 -9.22 -12.47
C ALA A 61 -7.00 -8.01 -11.56
N VAL A 62 -7.24 -6.83 -12.17
CA VAL A 62 -7.64 -5.61 -11.44
C VAL A 62 -8.93 -5.86 -10.67
N THR A 63 -9.94 -6.44 -11.32
CA THR A 63 -11.25 -6.68 -10.69
C THR A 63 -11.10 -7.59 -9.46
N GLU A 64 -10.30 -8.64 -9.54
CA GLU A 64 -10.09 -9.58 -8.43
C GLU A 64 -9.34 -8.92 -7.26
N VAL A 65 -8.29 -8.15 -7.56
CA VAL A 65 -7.51 -7.40 -6.56
C VAL A 65 -8.36 -6.30 -5.89
N GLU A 66 -9.11 -5.53 -6.67
CA GLU A 66 -9.99 -4.50 -6.13
C GLU A 66 -11.13 -5.09 -5.31
N LYS A 67 -11.67 -6.24 -5.71
CA LYS A 67 -12.69 -6.95 -4.94
C LYS A 67 -12.18 -7.36 -3.57
N VAL A 68 -11.07 -8.10 -3.49
CA VAL A 68 -10.55 -8.55 -2.17
C VAL A 68 -10.17 -7.36 -1.28
N ASN A 69 -9.68 -6.28 -1.86
CA ASN A 69 -9.33 -5.08 -1.11
C ASN A 69 -10.57 -4.33 -0.60
N SER A 70 -11.62 -4.24 -1.42
CA SER A 70 -12.92 -3.66 -1.03
C SER A 70 -13.62 -4.50 0.05
N ASP A 71 -13.61 -5.83 -0.09
CA ASP A 71 -14.14 -6.76 0.92
C ASP A 71 -13.38 -6.59 2.25
N SER A 72 -12.06 -6.42 2.18
CA SER A 72 -11.21 -6.18 3.36
C SER A 72 -11.51 -4.83 4.04
N LEU A 73 -11.69 -3.75 3.27
CA LEU A 73 -12.12 -2.44 3.79
C LEU A 73 -13.49 -2.52 4.47
N THR A 74 -14.43 -3.25 3.86
CA THR A 74 -15.78 -3.47 4.40
C THR A 74 -15.71 -4.23 5.73
N LYS A 75 -14.91 -5.29 5.80
CA LYS A 75 -14.70 -6.05 7.05
C LYS A 75 -14.10 -5.16 8.15
N LEU A 76 -13.05 -4.40 7.84
CA LEU A 76 -12.39 -3.51 8.81
C LEU A 76 -13.34 -2.43 9.35
N ARG A 77 -14.17 -1.83 8.49
CA ARG A 77 -15.22 -0.88 8.90
C ARG A 77 -16.28 -1.51 9.81
N GLY A 78 -16.55 -2.81 9.65
CA GLY A 78 -17.42 -3.57 10.55
C GLY A 78 -16.82 -3.80 11.94
N LEU A 79 -15.48 -3.84 12.07
CA LEU A 79 -14.79 -4.08 13.34
C LEU A 79 -14.66 -2.82 14.19
N VAL A 80 -14.35 -1.68 13.56
CA VAL A 80 -14.19 -0.40 14.26
C VAL A 80 -14.88 0.69 13.46
N LYS A 81 -15.88 1.33 14.07
CA LYS A 81 -16.48 2.55 13.55
C LYS A 81 -15.60 3.74 13.93
N PHE A 82 -14.64 4.07 13.08
CA PHE A 82 -13.77 5.22 13.32
C PHE A 82 -14.59 6.51 13.46
N ASN A 83 -14.09 7.44 14.27
CA ASN A 83 -14.65 8.78 14.28
C ASN A 83 -14.33 9.47 12.94
N GLU A 84 -15.16 10.44 12.58
CA GLU A 84 -15.07 11.17 11.31
C GLU A 84 -13.70 11.85 11.11
N LYS A 85 -13.16 12.51 12.14
CA LYS A 85 -11.85 13.17 12.06
C LYS A 85 -10.70 12.22 11.72
N LEU A 86 -10.70 11.02 12.31
CA LEU A 86 -9.67 10.01 12.04
C LEU A 86 -9.88 9.38 10.66
N GLU A 87 -11.13 9.09 10.27
CA GLU A 87 -11.41 8.54 8.94
C GLU A 87 -11.02 9.52 7.82
N ASP A 88 -11.41 10.80 7.95
CA ASP A 88 -11.04 11.86 7.01
C ASP A 88 -9.52 12.03 6.90
N ALA A 89 -8.82 11.98 8.05
CA ALA A 89 -7.37 12.04 8.07
C ALA A 89 -6.75 10.80 7.38
N MET A 90 -7.26 9.60 7.64
CA MET A 90 -6.77 8.38 6.98
C MET A 90 -7.03 8.37 5.46
N HIS A 91 -8.00 9.14 4.95
CA HIS A 91 -8.22 9.27 3.51
C HIS A 91 -7.37 10.37 2.87
N SER A 92 -7.01 11.39 3.66
CA SER A 92 -6.29 12.56 3.17
C SER A 92 -4.77 12.40 3.22
N TYR A 93 -4.24 11.75 4.26
CA TYR A 93 -2.80 11.59 4.45
C TYR A 93 -2.34 10.24 3.90
N THR A 94 -1.39 10.26 2.98
CA THR A 94 -0.92 9.05 2.30
C THR A 94 0.00 8.21 3.17
N GLN A 95 0.49 8.71 4.31
CA GLN A 95 1.37 7.96 5.21
C GLN A 95 0.79 7.86 6.63
N LEU A 96 0.97 6.69 7.24
CA LEU A 96 0.55 6.39 8.61
C LEU A 96 1.70 5.68 9.35
N CYS A 97 2.09 6.22 10.51
CA CYS A 97 3.00 5.59 11.46
C CYS A 97 2.28 5.30 12.79
N ILE A 98 2.71 4.26 13.50
CA ILE A 98 2.23 3.95 14.85
C ILE A 98 3.42 3.92 15.79
N THR A 99 3.35 4.68 16.87
CA THR A 99 4.34 4.71 17.95
C THR A 99 3.69 4.38 19.29
N GLU A 100 4.51 4.15 20.32
CA GLU A 100 4.03 3.95 21.69
C GLU A 100 3.64 5.27 22.34
N SER A 101 2.64 5.21 23.22
CA SER A 101 2.14 6.34 23.99
C SER A 101 2.48 6.16 25.46
N ASP A 102 3.08 7.18 26.06
CA ASP A 102 3.24 7.29 27.51
C ASP A 102 1.96 7.86 28.19
N TYR A 103 0.99 8.32 27.39
CA TYR A 103 -0.29 8.82 27.89
C TYR A 103 -1.24 7.66 28.17
N HIS A 104 -1.46 7.34 29.45
CA HIS A 104 -2.34 6.25 29.87
C HIS A 104 -3.69 6.70 30.43
N SER A 105 -3.86 7.98 30.74
CA SER A 105 -5.06 8.54 31.39
C SER A 105 -6.11 9.11 30.43
N LEU A 106 -5.83 9.11 29.12
CA LEU A 106 -6.71 9.67 28.10
C LEU A 106 -7.64 8.60 27.52
N GLN A 107 -8.77 9.01 26.97
CA GLN A 107 -9.71 8.11 26.30
C GLN A 107 -9.31 7.86 24.84
N CYS A 108 -9.69 6.70 24.32
CA CYS A 108 -9.40 6.32 22.94
C CYS A 108 -10.12 7.25 21.98
N GLN A 109 -9.33 7.89 21.12
CA GLN A 109 -9.85 8.82 20.13
C GLN A 109 -10.35 8.08 18.89
N ALA A 110 -10.03 6.82 18.67
CA ALA A 110 -10.39 6.13 17.42
C ALA A 110 -11.90 6.00 17.21
N SER A 111 -12.67 5.70 18.27
CA SER A 111 -14.13 5.58 18.20
C SER A 111 -14.75 5.79 19.58
N PHE A 112 -15.96 6.35 19.61
CA PHE A 112 -16.70 6.57 20.87
C PHE A 112 -17.16 5.27 21.56
N HIS A 113 -17.28 4.15 20.84
CA HIS A 113 -17.96 2.94 21.33
C HIS A 113 -17.06 1.70 21.46
N CYS A 114 -15.94 1.60 20.74
CA CYS A 114 -15.12 0.39 20.76
C CYS A 114 -14.26 0.26 22.05
N CYS A 115 -13.98 1.36 22.74
CA CYS A 115 -12.82 1.45 23.63
C CYS A 115 -13.06 2.17 24.95
N ALA A 116 -14.32 2.33 25.39
CA ALA A 116 -14.67 3.13 26.57
C ALA A 116 -13.91 2.78 27.87
N LEU A 117 -13.20 1.64 27.92
CA LEU A 117 -12.48 1.14 29.09
C LEU A 117 -11.04 0.63 28.81
N LYS A 118 -10.51 0.72 27.57
CA LYS A 118 -9.16 0.20 27.26
C LYS A 118 -8.10 1.30 27.41
N PRO A 119 -6.94 1.00 28.02
CA PRO A 119 -5.86 1.97 28.15
C PRO A 119 -5.30 2.38 26.79
N ILE A 120 -4.79 3.61 26.74
CA ILE A 120 -4.07 4.15 25.59
C ILE A 120 -2.61 3.78 25.70
N GLU A 121 -2.11 3.22 24.60
CA GLU A 121 -0.74 2.72 24.49
C GLU A 121 -0.13 3.05 23.13
N ARG A 122 -0.90 3.62 22.19
CA ARG A 122 -0.45 3.88 20.83
C ARG A 122 -0.83 5.29 20.36
N ILE A 123 0.06 5.89 19.58
CA ILE A 123 -0.19 7.11 18.81
C ILE A 123 -0.22 6.73 17.34
N ILE A 124 -1.30 7.06 16.64
CA ILE A 124 -1.34 7.06 15.17
C ILE A 124 -0.90 8.45 14.71
N GLN A 125 0.16 8.52 13.92
CA GLN A 125 0.58 9.74 13.25
C GLN A 125 0.34 9.62 11.75
N LEU A 126 -0.44 10.55 11.21
CA LEU A 126 -0.78 10.65 9.78
C LEU A 126 -0.07 11.86 9.18
N TYR A 127 0.63 11.68 8.06
CA TYR A 127 1.47 12.69 7.42
C TYR A 127 1.54 12.47 5.90
N SER A 128 2.21 13.39 5.20
CA SER A 128 2.25 13.47 3.72
C SER A 128 0.85 13.64 3.11
N LEU A 129 0.45 14.90 3.01
CA LEU A 129 -0.89 15.30 2.61
C LEU A 129 -1.01 15.42 1.09
N ASP A 130 -0.68 14.34 0.39
CA ASP A 130 -0.68 14.28 -1.06
C ASP A 130 -2.11 14.10 -1.59
N SER A 131 -2.46 14.83 -2.64
CA SER A 131 -3.72 14.63 -3.38
C SER A 131 -3.43 13.88 -4.67
N TYR A 132 -4.23 12.86 -4.96
CA TYR A 132 -4.11 12.06 -6.17
C TYR A 132 -5.49 11.61 -6.66
N ASP A 133 -5.61 11.38 -7.96
CA ASP A 133 -6.82 10.82 -8.56
C ASP A 133 -6.84 9.29 -8.35
N PRO A 134 -7.88 8.69 -7.73
CA PRO A 134 -7.89 7.26 -7.40
C PRO A 134 -7.90 6.29 -8.59
N GLU A 135 -8.23 6.77 -9.79
CA GLU A 135 -8.30 5.95 -11.00
C GLU A 135 -6.99 5.96 -11.78
N THR A 136 -6.39 7.13 -11.91
CA THR A 136 -5.18 7.40 -12.69
C THR A 136 -3.93 7.44 -11.84
N LEU A 137 -4.07 7.57 -10.52
CA LEU A 137 -3.01 7.71 -9.52
C LEU A 137 -2.08 8.91 -9.75
N GLN A 138 -2.48 9.82 -10.64
CA GLN A 138 -1.75 11.05 -10.90
C GLN A 138 -1.92 12.01 -9.73
N SER A 139 -0.85 12.69 -9.36
CA SER A 139 -0.90 13.77 -8.38
C SER A 139 -1.81 14.89 -8.87
N THR A 140 -2.68 15.37 -7.99
CA THR A 140 -3.60 16.47 -8.26
C THR A 140 -3.23 17.68 -7.43
N GLU A 141 -3.55 18.87 -7.95
CA GLU A 141 -3.47 20.08 -7.14
C GLU A 141 -4.51 20.03 -6.04
N ARG A 142 -4.07 20.31 -4.83
CA ARG A 142 -4.98 20.35 -3.70
C ARG A 142 -5.84 21.61 -3.76
N PRO A 143 -7.16 21.51 -3.47
CA PRO A 143 -7.97 22.68 -3.22
C PRO A 143 -7.34 23.50 -2.09
N ARG A 144 -7.06 24.78 -2.33
CA ARG A 144 -6.55 25.69 -1.30
C ARG A 144 -7.65 25.86 -0.24
N THR A 145 -7.48 25.24 0.92
CA THR A 145 -8.30 25.52 2.10
C THR A 145 -7.70 26.69 2.87
N ASP A 146 -8.54 27.58 3.41
CA ASP A 146 -8.11 28.73 4.23
C ASP A 146 -7.41 28.31 5.54
N THR A 147 -7.59 27.06 5.95
CA THR A 147 -6.79 26.44 7.01
C THR A 147 -5.52 25.85 6.40
N SER A 148 -4.36 26.41 6.79
CA SER A 148 -3.07 25.77 6.53
C SER A 148 -3.14 24.36 7.10
N PRO A 149 -2.97 23.32 6.27
CA PRO A 149 -3.01 21.97 6.77
C PRO A 149 -1.85 21.76 7.73
N LEU A 150 -2.10 21.09 8.85
CA LEU A 150 -1.02 20.66 9.71
C LEU A 150 -0.12 19.68 8.92
N PRO A 151 1.21 19.77 9.06
CA PRO A 151 2.12 18.84 8.38
C PRO A 151 1.89 17.37 8.76
N ALA A 152 1.35 17.14 9.96
CA ALA A 152 0.94 15.85 10.48
C ALA A 152 -0.21 16.02 11.48
N VAL A 153 -0.98 14.97 11.70
CA VAL A 153 -2.00 14.88 12.74
C VAL A 153 -1.83 13.61 13.55
N GLU A 154 -2.15 13.68 14.84
CA GLU A 154 -1.93 12.59 15.79
C GLU A 154 -3.22 12.20 16.50
N PHE A 155 -3.38 10.89 16.73
CA PHE A 155 -4.52 10.32 17.44
C PHE A 155 -4.06 9.32 18.48
N LEU A 156 -4.54 9.49 19.71
CA LEU A 156 -4.27 8.60 20.84
C LEU A 156 -5.29 7.46 20.84
N VAL A 157 -4.80 6.23 20.71
CA VAL A 157 -5.66 5.06 20.50
C VAL A 157 -5.20 3.85 21.30
N CYS A 158 -6.11 2.90 21.52
CA CYS A 158 -5.74 1.60 22.06
C CYS A 158 -5.04 0.74 20.98
N PRO A 159 -4.31 -0.31 21.36
CA PRO A 159 -3.62 -1.19 20.40
C PRO A 159 -4.53 -1.80 19.32
N SER A 160 -5.76 -2.17 19.70
CA SER A 160 -6.72 -2.77 18.76
C SER A 160 -7.11 -1.78 17.66
N CYS A 161 -7.46 -0.55 18.04
CA CYS A 161 -7.82 0.48 17.07
C CYS A 161 -6.62 0.92 16.22
N ALA A 162 -5.42 0.97 16.80
CA ALA A 162 -4.19 1.24 16.05
C ALA A 162 -3.98 0.20 14.93
N ASN A 163 -4.06 -1.09 15.28
CA ASN A 163 -3.91 -2.19 14.32
C ASN A 163 -4.97 -2.16 13.21
N THR A 164 -6.25 -1.94 13.57
CA THR A 164 -7.33 -1.84 12.58
C THR A 164 -7.14 -0.62 11.68
N ALA A 165 -6.78 0.53 12.23
CA ALA A 165 -6.54 1.77 11.46
C ALA A 165 -5.37 1.61 10.49
N GLN A 166 -4.27 0.97 10.93
CA GLN A 166 -3.13 0.69 10.05
C GLN A 166 -3.49 -0.19 8.87
N LEU A 167 -4.25 -1.27 9.10
CA LEU A 167 -4.68 -2.17 8.03
C LEU A 167 -5.68 -1.47 7.10
N TYR A 168 -6.59 -0.68 7.67
CA TYR A 168 -7.56 0.11 6.91
C TYR A 168 -6.86 1.09 5.98
N HIS A 169 -5.93 1.90 6.52
CA HIS A 169 -5.16 2.88 5.76
C HIS A 169 -4.34 2.22 4.62
N ARG A 170 -3.66 1.10 4.91
CA ARG A 170 -2.91 0.34 3.89
C ARG A 170 -3.80 -0.20 2.78
N CYS A 171 -5.01 -0.66 3.10
CA CYS A 171 -5.99 -1.08 2.11
C CYS A 171 -6.54 0.10 1.31
N TYR A 172 -6.84 1.22 1.97
CA TYR A 172 -7.40 2.41 1.32
C TYR A 172 -6.44 2.98 0.27
N HIS A 173 -5.16 3.14 0.63
CA HIS A 173 -4.11 3.65 -0.27
C HIS A 173 -3.37 2.54 -1.03
N MET A 174 -3.89 1.31 -1.11
CA MET A 174 -3.18 0.15 -1.67
C MET A 174 -2.59 0.42 -3.06
N LYS A 175 -3.40 0.96 -3.99
CA LYS A 175 -2.97 1.26 -5.37
C LYS A 175 -1.88 2.33 -5.41
N TYR A 176 -2.05 3.39 -4.63
CA TYR A 176 -1.08 4.47 -4.49
C TYR A 176 0.26 3.95 -3.94
N HIS A 177 0.22 3.18 -2.84
CA HIS A 177 1.42 2.58 -2.26
C HIS A 177 2.11 1.58 -3.19
N LEU A 178 1.35 0.81 -3.96
CA LEU A 178 1.93 -0.09 -4.95
C LEU A 178 2.64 0.69 -6.05
N LEU A 179 2.07 1.81 -6.50
CA LEU A 179 2.73 2.70 -7.46
C LEU A 179 4.05 3.23 -6.91
N LYS A 180 4.06 3.77 -5.68
CA LYS A 180 5.29 4.27 -5.03
C LYS A 180 6.35 3.20 -4.89
N LYS A 181 5.99 1.98 -4.47
CA LYS A 181 6.92 0.84 -4.46
C LYS A 181 7.52 0.53 -5.84
N CYS A 182 6.74 0.70 -6.90
CA CYS A 182 7.23 0.51 -8.28
C CYS A 182 8.17 1.64 -8.70
N GLU A 183 7.82 2.90 -8.42
CA GLU A 183 8.67 4.08 -8.67
C GLU A 183 10.02 3.93 -7.95
N ASP A 184 10.01 3.61 -6.66
CA ASP A 184 11.21 3.37 -5.86
C ASP A 184 12.09 2.26 -6.48
N LYS A 185 11.47 1.17 -6.97
CA LYS A 185 12.21 0.08 -7.60
C LYS A 185 12.84 0.51 -8.91
N LEU A 186 12.14 1.30 -9.73
CA LEU A 186 12.68 1.85 -10.97
C LEU A 186 13.84 2.82 -10.68
N GLU A 187 13.71 3.67 -9.66
CA GLU A 187 14.76 4.60 -9.24
C GLU A 187 16.03 3.85 -8.77
N VAL A 188 15.86 2.81 -7.95
CA VAL A 188 16.98 1.96 -7.49
C VAL A 188 17.70 1.32 -8.67
N ILE A 189 16.97 0.72 -9.61
CA ILE A 189 17.57 0.09 -10.80
C ILE A 189 18.25 1.15 -11.69
N GLY A 190 17.60 2.29 -11.92
CA GLY A 190 18.16 3.37 -12.74
C GLY A 190 19.43 3.97 -12.13
N THR A 191 19.51 4.04 -10.81
CA THR A 191 20.72 4.48 -10.08
C THR A 191 21.84 3.45 -10.16
N GLN A 192 21.51 2.15 -10.06
CA GLN A 192 22.48 1.05 -10.15
C GLN A 192 22.98 0.81 -11.58
N HIS A 193 22.14 1.11 -12.58
CA HIS A 193 22.42 0.92 -14.00
C HIS A 193 22.09 2.19 -14.80
N PRO A 194 22.90 3.27 -14.67
CA PRO A 194 22.65 4.52 -15.38
C PRO A 194 22.66 4.39 -16.91
N GLU A 195 23.22 3.30 -17.44
CA GLU A 195 23.26 2.98 -18.87
C GLU A 195 21.96 2.36 -19.40
N TYR A 196 21.00 2.02 -18.53
CA TYR A 196 19.73 1.43 -18.96
C TYR A 196 18.80 2.51 -19.53
N SER A 197 18.17 2.20 -20.67
CA SER A 197 17.02 2.98 -21.12
C SER A 197 15.85 2.79 -20.14
N PRO A 198 14.88 3.73 -20.10
CA PRO A 198 13.72 3.59 -19.23
C PRO A 198 12.95 2.27 -19.43
N GLU A 199 12.85 1.80 -20.67
CA GLU A 199 12.20 0.52 -21.02
C GLU A 199 13.01 -0.67 -20.50
N LYS A 200 14.34 -0.59 -20.56
CA LYS A 200 15.23 -1.62 -20.01
C LYS A 200 15.15 -1.67 -18.49
N THR A 201 15.01 -0.52 -17.83
CA THR A 201 14.77 -0.42 -16.38
C THR A 201 13.45 -1.08 -15.98
N VAL A 202 12.37 -0.81 -16.71
CA VAL A 202 11.07 -1.47 -16.51
C VAL A 202 11.17 -2.99 -16.70
N GLU A 203 11.85 -3.43 -17.76
CA GLU A 203 12.01 -4.86 -18.04
C GLU A 203 12.85 -5.56 -16.95
N ALA A 204 13.88 -4.90 -16.44
CA ALA A 204 14.66 -5.39 -15.30
C ALA A 204 13.81 -5.49 -14.02
N ALA A 205 12.96 -4.49 -13.74
CA ALA A 205 12.06 -4.51 -12.60
C ALA A 205 11.04 -5.66 -12.69
N ARG A 206 10.44 -5.87 -13.86
CA ARG A 206 9.50 -6.99 -14.12
C ARG A 206 10.16 -8.37 -13.99
N LYS A 207 11.47 -8.46 -14.20
CA LYS A 207 12.25 -9.70 -14.03
C LYS A 207 12.79 -9.90 -12.61
N CYS A 208 12.68 -8.90 -11.73
CA CYS A 208 13.18 -8.98 -10.36
C CYS A 208 12.23 -9.80 -9.47
N ARG A 209 12.36 -11.13 -9.53
CA ARG A 209 11.50 -12.08 -8.83
C ARG A 209 11.53 -11.91 -7.31
N VAL A 210 12.69 -11.67 -6.71
CA VAL A 210 12.83 -11.50 -5.26
C VAL A 210 11.98 -10.32 -4.77
N TRP A 211 12.11 -9.17 -5.44
CA TRP A 211 11.31 -7.99 -5.10
C TRP A 211 9.82 -8.20 -5.36
N LEU A 212 9.45 -8.76 -6.52
CA LEU A 212 8.05 -9.07 -6.83
C LEU A 212 7.44 -9.97 -5.76
N ASN A 213 8.12 -11.06 -5.39
CA ASN A 213 7.63 -12.00 -4.39
C ASN A 213 7.40 -11.35 -3.04
N LYS A 214 8.30 -10.44 -2.63
CA LYS A 214 8.15 -9.65 -1.42
C LYS A 214 6.91 -8.76 -1.48
N VAL A 215 6.73 -8.01 -2.57
CA VAL A 215 5.55 -7.16 -2.77
C VAL A 215 4.26 -7.98 -2.73
N LEU A 216 4.22 -9.12 -3.43
CA LEU A 216 3.06 -10.00 -3.44
C LEU A 216 2.74 -10.54 -2.04
N SER A 217 3.74 -11.05 -1.33
CA SER A 217 3.55 -11.60 0.01
C SER A 217 3.09 -10.53 0.99
N ASP A 218 3.62 -9.30 0.92
CA ASP A 218 3.19 -8.19 1.79
C ASP A 218 1.66 -7.96 1.72
N TYR A 219 1.08 -7.92 0.51
CA TYR A 219 -0.37 -7.68 0.35
C TYR A 219 -1.20 -8.92 0.66
N MET A 220 -0.72 -10.11 0.27
CA MET A 220 -1.39 -11.37 0.63
C MET A 220 -1.49 -11.54 2.14
N ASP A 221 -0.44 -11.20 2.88
CA ASP A 221 -0.40 -11.27 4.34
C ASP A 221 -1.32 -10.24 4.99
N ILE A 222 -1.43 -9.03 4.44
CA ILE A 222 -2.42 -8.03 4.89
C ILE A 222 -3.83 -8.60 4.76
N TRP A 223 -4.22 -9.06 3.57
CA TRP A 223 -5.56 -9.57 3.34
C TRP A 223 -5.84 -10.80 4.20
N LYS A 224 -4.89 -11.73 4.30
CA LYS A 224 -5.02 -12.90 5.19
C LYS A 224 -5.19 -12.50 6.66
N LYS A 225 -4.41 -11.53 7.15
CA LYS A 225 -4.56 -11.00 8.51
C LYS A 225 -5.94 -10.41 8.73
N ILE A 226 -6.49 -9.70 7.75
CA ILE A 226 -7.84 -9.11 7.82
C ILE A 226 -8.92 -10.20 7.83
N GLN A 227 -8.78 -11.21 6.96
CA GLN A 227 -9.72 -12.33 6.91
C GLN A 227 -9.73 -13.11 8.24
N ASN A 228 -8.61 -13.19 8.94
CA ASN A 228 -8.49 -13.86 10.22
C ASN A 228 -8.89 -13.01 11.44
N PHE A 229 -9.35 -11.76 11.29
CA PHE A 229 -10.00 -11.09 12.41
C PHE A 229 -11.33 -11.81 12.72
N ASP A 230 -11.38 -12.44 13.88
CA ASP A 230 -12.60 -12.96 14.47
C ASP A 230 -13.43 -11.80 15.04
N HIS A 231 -14.76 -11.96 14.97
CA HIS A 231 -15.73 -11.04 15.57
C HIS A 231 -15.76 -11.15 17.09
#